data_AF-A0A662TFN8-F1
#
_entry.id   AF-A0A662TFN8-F1
#
_cell.length_a   1.000
_cell.length_b   1.000
_cell.length_c   1.000
_cell.angle_alpha   90.00
_cell.angle_beta   90.00
_cell.angle_gamma   90.00
#
_symmetry.space_group_name_H-M   'P 1'
#
loop_
_entity.id
_entity.type
_entity.pdbx_description
1 polymer ?
#
loop_
_entity_poly.entity_id
_entity_poly.type
_entity_poly.pdbx_seq_one_letter_code
_entity_poly.pdbx_strand_id
1 'polypeptide(L)'
;MVKAPEIFGSVDLYEVPATKPESLLGATLEISLYELTKDFTHQPVKLKFQIIDIKGNTAYTKVKMHFLTRDYIKSFIERRNTKVLAVTEAETKDGYRLRFIIICIL
;
A
#
# COMPACT_ATOMS: atom_id res chain seq x y z
N MET A 1 17.05 7.97 -3.28
CA MET A 1 15.64 8.17 -3.73
C MET A 1 14.90 6.85 -3.70
N VAL A 2 13.66 6.84 -3.19
CA VAL A 2 12.83 5.64 -3.18
C VAL A 2 11.89 5.68 -4.38
N LYS A 3 11.91 4.62 -5.19
CA LYS A 3 11.02 4.49 -6.35
C LYS A 3 9.88 3.53 -6.07
N ALA A 4 8.72 3.87 -6.63
CA ALA A 4 7.59 2.98 -6.68
C ALA A 4 7.89 1.74 -7.55
N PRO A 5 7.19 0.62 -7.33
CA PRO A 5 7.28 -0.53 -8.21
C PRO A 5 6.89 -0.16 -9.65
N GLU A 6 7.37 -0.93 -10.64
CA GLU A 6 7.10 -0.70 -12.08
C GLU A 6 5.60 -0.63 -12.41
N ILE A 7 4.76 -1.34 -11.66
CA ILE A 7 3.30 -1.35 -11.81
C ILE A 7 2.69 0.05 -11.61
N PHE A 8 3.36 0.93 -10.86
CA PHE A 8 2.94 2.32 -10.63
C PHE A 8 3.73 3.32 -11.47
N GLY A 9 4.42 2.87 -12.53
CA GLY A 9 5.18 3.73 -13.44
C GLY A 9 6.52 4.21 -12.89
N SER A 10 7.08 3.54 -11.88
CA SER A 10 8.38 3.86 -11.27
C SER A 10 8.52 5.32 -10.81
N VAL A 11 7.41 5.89 -10.33
CA VAL A 11 7.35 7.25 -9.80
C VAL A 11 8.26 7.39 -8.59
N ASP A 12 8.95 8.53 -8.51
CA ASP A 12 9.75 8.88 -7.34
C ASP A 12 8.83 9.20 -6.16
N LEU A 13 9.03 8.49 -5.05
CA LEU A 13 8.18 8.58 -3.86
C LEU A 13 8.73 9.63 -2.88
N TYR A 14 9.75 9.24 -2.12
CA TYR A 14 10.38 10.09 -1.10
C TYR A 14 11.90 9.91 -1.12
N GLU A 15 12.58 10.90 -0.56
CA GLU A 15 13.97 10.80 -0.17
C GLU A 15 14.05 10.42 1.30
N VAL A 16 14.65 9.26 1.57
CA VAL A 16 14.85 8.80 2.93
C VAL A 16 16.34 8.91 3.25
N PRO A 17 16.74 9.76 4.20
CA PRO A 17 18.12 9.81 4.64
C PRO A 17 18.44 8.54 5.44
N ALA A 18 19.59 7.93 5.16
CA ALA A 18 20.06 6.77 5.90
C ALA A 18 21.57 6.81 6.09
N THR A 19 22.01 6.43 7.28
CA THR A 19 23.44 6.36 7.63
C THR A 19 24.15 5.21 6.92
N LYS A 20 23.45 4.09 6.69
CA LYS A 20 23.94 2.93 5.95
C LYS A 20 22.84 2.42 5.01
N PRO A 21 23.18 1.99 3.78
CA PRO A 21 22.19 1.46 2.84
C PRO A 21 21.51 0.19 3.37
N GLU A 22 22.23 -0.68 4.07
CA GLU A 22 21.69 -1.91 4.64
C GLU A 22 20.56 -1.66 5.65
N SER A 23 20.57 -0.54 6.36
CA SER A 23 19.54 -0.19 7.34
C SER A 23 18.21 0.22 6.69
N LEU A 24 18.20 0.56 5.39
CA LEU A 24 16.98 0.86 4.64
C LEU A 24 16.28 -0.40 4.14
N LEU A 25 16.98 -1.53 4.03
CA LEU A 25 16.38 -2.77 3.57
C LEU A 25 15.31 -3.23 4.55
N GLY A 26 14.12 -3.52 4.02
CA GLY A 26 12.96 -3.91 4.82
C GLY A 26 12.20 -2.74 5.46
N ALA A 27 12.67 -1.49 5.36
CA ALA A 27 11.91 -0.32 5.77
C ALA A 27 10.60 -0.24 4.97
N THR A 28 9.52 0.17 5.65
CA THR A 28 8.19 0.29 5.04
C THR A 28 7.78 1.75 5.02
N LEU A 29 7.30 2.22 3.88
CA LEU A 29 6.83 3.58 3.65
C LEU A 29 5.34 3.55 3.35
N GLU A 30 4.60 4.47 3.95
CA GLU A 30 3.16 4.63 3.73
C GLU A 30 2.90 5.84 2.85
N ILE A 31 2.09 5.65 1.79
CA ILE A 31 1.81 6.67 0.79
C ILE A 31 0.33 6.60 0.42
N SER A 32 -0.31 7.75 0.20
CA SER A 32 -1.66 7.78 -0.36
C SER A 32 -1.61 7.56 -1.86
N LEU A 33 -2.54 6.78 -2.41
CA LEU A 33 -2.66 6.57 -3.85
C LEU A 33 -2.95 7.88 -4.59
N TYR A 34 -3.50 8.87 -3.90
CA TYR A 34 -3.63 10.24 -4.41
C TYR A 34 -2.30 10.84 -4.85
N GLU A 35 -1.20 10.63 -4.11
CA GLU A 35 0.10 11.21 -4.46
C GLU A 35 0.68 10.63 -5.76
N LEU A 36 0.32 9.38 -6.06
CA LEU A 36 0.75 8.67 -7.27
C LEU A 36 -0.10 9.04 -8.49
N THR A 37 -1.41 9.15 -8.32
CA THR A 37 -2.37 9.31 -9.43
C THR A 37 -2.84 10.74 -9.64
N LYS A 38 -2.72 11.60 -8.62
CA LYS A 38 -3.27 12.96 -8.52
C LYS A 38 -4.79 13.05 -8.61
N ASP A 39 -5.50 11.92 -8.47
CA ASP A 39 -6.96 11.87 -8.44
C ASP A 39 -7.49 11.87 -7.00
N PHE A 40 -8.31 12.87 -6.67
CA PHE A 40 -8.82 13.08 -5.31
C PHE A 40 -9.67 11.90 -4.78
N THR A 41 -10.32 11.17 -5.68
CA THR A 41 -11.09 9.95 -5.37
C THR A 41 -10.24 8.85 -4.73
N HIS A 42 -8.92 8.85 -4.96
CA HIS A 42 -7.98 7.87 -4.44
C HIS A 42 -7.38 8.23 -3.08
N GLN A 43 -7.72 9.40 -2.52
CA GLN A 43 -7.25 9.82 -1.20
C GLN A 43 -7.49 8.82 -0.06
N PRO A 44 -8.65 8.14 0.05
CA PRO A 44 -8.88 7.16 1.12
C PRO A 44 -8.07 5.87 0.94
N VAL A 45 -7.45 5.66 -0.23
CA VAL A 45 -6.62 4.49 -0.50
C VAL A 45 -5.18 4.79 -0.09
N LYS A 46 -4.63 3.94 0.77
CA LYS A 46 -3.24 3.99 1.21
C LYS A 46 -2.50 2.71 0.85
N LEU A 47 -1.24 2.87 0.48
CA LEU A 47 -0.33 1.80 0.11
C LEU A 47 0.86 1.81 1.07
N LYS A 48 1.30 0.61 1.45
CA LYS A 48 2.57 0.40 2.14
C LYS A 48 3.55 -0.27 1.19
N PHE A 49 4.64 0.43 0.94
CA PHE A 49 5.74 -0.03 0.12
C PHE A 49 6.89 -0.49 1.02
N GLN A 50 7.46 -1.65 0.74
CA GLN A 50 8.64 -2.15 1.44
C GLN A 50 9.85 -2.09 0.52
N ILE A 51 10.97 -1.56 1.02
CA ILE A 51 12.24 -1.54 0.29
C ILE A 51 12.79 -2.96 0.27
N ILE A 52 13.01 -3.49 -0.93
CA ILE A 52 13.52 -4.86 -1.15
C ILE A 52 14.96 -4.88 -1.66
N ASP A 53 15.37 -3.84 -2.39
CA ASP A 53 16.68 -3.76 -3.01
C ASP A 53 17.13 -2.31 -3.13
N ILE A 54 18.44 -2.09 -3.12
CA ILE A 54 19.05 -0.77 -3.23
C ILE A 54 20.18 -0.86 -4.24
N LYS A 55 20.05 -0.16 -5.38
CA LYS A 55 21.09 -0.07 -6.39
C LYS A 55 21.65 1.34 -6.41
N GLY A 56 22.90 1.48 -5.97
CA GLY A 56 23.55 2.78 -5.82
C GLY A 56 22.78 3.67 -4.85
N ASN A 57 22.19 4.75 -5.37
CA ASN A 57 21.39 5.71 -4.59
C ASN A 57 19.87 5.54 -4.78
N THR A 58 19.43 4.48 -5.47
CA THR A 58 18.00 4.22 -5.75
C THR A 58 17.54 2.99 -4.98
N ALA A 59 16.50 3.17 -4.17
CA ALA A 59 15.83 2.09 -3.46
C ALA A 59 14.60 1.62 -4.25
N TYR A 60 14.56 0.33 -4.56
CA TYR A 60 13.44 -0.32 -5.21
C TYR A 60 12.50 -0.91 -4.16
N THR A 61 11.21 -0.67 -4.37
CA THR A 61 10.17 -1.11 -3.44
C THR A 61 9.25 -2.14 -4.05
N LYS A 62 8.56 -2.87 -3.19
CA LYS A 62 7.44 -3.75 -3.51
C LYS A 62 6.22 -3.36 -2.71
N VAL A 63 5.02 -3.53 -3.27
CA VAL A 63 3.78 -3.38 -2.50
C VAL A 63 3.72 -4.46 -1.43
N LYS A 64 3.65 -4.04 -0.17
CA LYS A 64 3.45 -4.92 0.98
C LYS A 64 1.99 -4.98 1.40
N MET A 65 1.30 -3.85 1.37
CA MET A 65 -0.09 -3.77 1.84
C MET A 65 -0.87 -2.70 1.12
N HIS A 66 -2.16 -2.99 0.90
CA HIS A 66 -3.18 -2.03 0.50
C HIS A 66 -4.20 -1.93 1.62
N PHE A 67 -4.58 -0.72 1.99
CA PHE A 67 -5.60 -0.50 3.01
C PHE A 67 -6.35 0.81 2.78
N LEU A 68 -7.58 0.84 3.26
CA LEU A 68 -8.42 2.03 3.27
C LEU A 68 -8.21 2.80 4.57
N THR A 69 -8.35 4.12 4.52
CA THR A 69 -8.35 4.94 5.74
C THR A 69 -9.51 4.56 6.66
N ARG A 70 -9.26 4.67 7.96
CA ARG A 70 -10.27 4.32 8.98
C ARG A 70 -11.51 5.18 8.85
N ASP A 71 -11.35 6.45 8.52
CA ASP A 71 -12.45 7.41 8.38
C ASP A 71 -13.33 7.06 7.17
N TYR A 72 -12.73 6.59 6.07
CA TYR A 72 -13.48 6.10 4.92
C TYR A 72 -14.25 4.81 5.24
N ILE A 73 -13.66 3.87 5.96
CA ILE A 73 -14.40 2.67 6.40
C ILE A 73 -15.57 3.07 7.31
N LYS A 74 -15.36 4.02 8.22
CA LYS A 74 -16.40 4.52 9.12
C LYS A 74 -17.53 5.23 8.39
N SER A 75 -17.26 5.94 7.29
CA SER A 75 -18.31 6.67 6.57
C SER A 75 -19.35 5.74 5.95
N PHE A 76 -19.03 4.46 5.72
CA PHE A 76 -20.03 3.49 5.28
C PHE A 76 -20.80 2.83 6.42
N ILE A 77 -20.32 2.95 7.66
CA ILE A 77 -20.93 2.30 8.82
C ILE A 77 -21.94 3.26 9.45
N GLU A 78 -23.19 3.14 9.04
CA GLU A 78 -24.31 3.90 9.58
C GLU A 78 -25.20 3.05 10.50
N ARG A 79 -26.07 3.73 11.27
CA ARG A 79 -27.08 3.03 12.09
C ARG A 79 -28.11 2.40 11.15
N ARG A 80 -28.46 1.13 11.41
CA ARG A 80 -29.41 0.28 10.65
C ARG A 80 -28.82 -0.47 9.44
N ASN A 81 -27.55 -0.26 9.09
CA ASN A 81 -26.89 -1.07 8.07
C ASN A 81 -26.27 -2.31 8.69
N THR A 82 -26.24 -3.42 7.94
CA THR A 82 -25.60 -4.65 8.37
C THR A 82 -24.20 -4.73 7.78
N LYS A 83 -23.18 -4.78 8.64
CA LYS A 83 -21.79 -4.97 8.20
C LYS A 83 -21.46 -6.46 8.15
N VAL A 84 -21.10 -6.94 6.97
CA VAL A 84 -20.55 -8.29 6.75
C VAL A 84 -19.06 -8.17 6.46
N LEU A 85 -18.23 -8.91 7.19
CA LEU A 85 -16.78 -8.96 7.00
C LEU A 85 -16.37 -10.36 6.59
N ALA A 86 -15.73 -10.49 5.43
CA ALA A 86 -15.18 -11.75 4.95
C ALA A 86 -13.65 -11.65 4.92
N VAL A 87 -12.98 -12.59 5.59
CA VAL A 87 -11.52 -12.76 5.51
C VAL A 87 -11.26 -14.02 4.70
N THR A 88 -10.54 -13.88 3.60
CA THR A 88 -10.17 -15.02 2.75
C THR A 88 -8.71 -14.95 2.38
N GLU A 89 -8.11 -16.10 2.14
CA GLU A 89 -6.73 -16.23 1.69
C GLU A 89 -6.75 -16.82 0.28
N ALA A 90 -5.96 -16.25 -0.62
CA ALA A 90 -5.82 -16.78 -1.97
C ALA A 90 -4.35 -16.80 -2.36
N GLU A 91 -4.00 -17.78 -3.19
CA GLU A 91 -2.69 -17.92 -3.78
C GLU A 91 -2.76 -17.48 -5.24
N THR A 92 -1.94 -16.51 -5.62
CA THR A 92 -1.84 -16.10 -7.03
C THR A 92 -1.08 -17.16 -7.83
N LYS A 93 -1.27 -17.17 -9.16
CA LYS A 93 -0.51 -18.06 -10.06
C LYS A 93 1.01 -17.88 -9.93
N ASP A 94 1.44 -16.70 -9.48
CA ASP A 94 2.85 -16.35 -9.27
C ASP A 94 3.41 -16.81 -7.91
N GLY A 95 2.64 -17.59 -7.13
CA GLY A 95 3.06 -18.14 -5.84
C GLY A 95 2.99 -17.17 -4.66
N TYR A 96 2.28 -16.04 -4.80
CA TYR A 96 2.06 -15.12 -3.69
C TYR A 96 0.81 -15.50 -2.90
N ARG A 97 0.96 -15.68 -1.58
CA ARG A 97 -0.16 -15.81 -0.66
C ARG A 97 -0.63 -14.44 -0.22
N LEU A 98 -1.89 -14.14 -0.51
CA LEU A 98 -2.53 -12.87 -0.18
C LEU A 98 -3.69 -13.11 0.77
N ARG A 99 -3.86 -12.21 1.74
CA ARG A 99 -5.04 -12.17 2.60
C ARG A 99 -5.90 -11.00 2.21
N PHE A 100 -7.15 -11.27 1.89
CA PHE A 100 -8.17 -10.28 1.56
C PHE A 100 -9.11 -10.09 2.74
N ILE A 101 -9.39 -8.83 3.05
CA ILE A 101 -10.44 -8.44 3.99
C ILE A 101 -11.47 -7.67 3.18
N ILE A 102 -12.63 -8.29 2.98
CA ILE A 102 -13.73 -7.73 2.22
C ILE A 102 -14.78 -7.25 3.21
N ILE A 103 -15.20 -6.00 3.08
CA ILE A 103 -16.27 -5.41 3.87
C ILE A 103 -17.45 -5.19 2.93
N CYS A 104 -18.56 -5.85 3.21
CA CYS A 104 -19.84 -5.65 2.54
C CYS A 104 -20.79 -4.98 3.53
N ILE A 105 -21.53 -4.00 3.06
CA ILE A 105 -22.48 -3.23 3.86
C ILE A 105 -23.83 -3.35 3.14
N LEU A 106 -24.79 -3.90 3.86
CA LEU A 106 -26.16 -4.16 3.43
C LEU A 106 -27.11 -3.15 4.05
#